data_AF-A0A519WJT9-F1
#
_entry.id   AF-A0A519WJT9-F1
#
_cell.length_a   1.000
_cell.length_b   1.000
_cell.length_c   1.000
_cell.angle_alpha   90.00
_cell.angle_beta   90.00
_cell.angle_gamma   90.00
#
_symmetry.space_group_name_H-M   'P 1'
#
loop_
_entity.id
_entity.type
_entity.pdbx_description
1 polymer ?
#
loop_
_entity_poly.entity_id
_entity_poly.type
_entity_poly.pdbx_seq_one_letter_code
_entity_poly.pdbx_strand_id
1 'polypeptide(L)'
;MDRLVIESALSDVNEIFLTDLKEGASEHFGIVLGFKASNTDQILNAFTGLKDIVCDNGANLVICNTRLAGIYDLEIKTDGLDEPIRIMNKAIDNETLGAIEDRINNNQPIVLTTNVSEEDNIIAISQVHIKNCEEDSSL
;
A
#
# COMPACT_ATOMS: atom_id res chain seq x y z
N MET A 1 -7.12 13.97 -9.17
CA MET A 1 -5.64 14.15 -9.09
C MET A 1 -5.01 13.20 -10.09
N ASP A 2 -3.85 13.52 -10.67
CA ASP A 2 -3.17 12.66 -11.64
C ASP A 2 -2.42 11.51 -10.94
N ARG A 3 -2.47 10.29 -11.51
CA ARG A 3 -1.74 9.10 -11.04
C ARG A 3 -0.27 9.40 -10.77
N LEU A 4 0.40 10.11 -11.70
CA LEU A 4 1.84 10.38 -11.58
C LEU A 4 2.16 11.28 -10.38
N VAL A 5 1.23 12.15 -9.99
CA VAL A 5 1.38 13.01 -8.80
C VAL A 5 1.27 12.17 -7.53
N ILE A 6 0.30 11.25 -7.49
CA ILE A 6 0.14 10.32 -6.36
C ILE A 6 1.38 9.43 -6.25
N GLU A 7 1.80 8.81 -7.35
CA GLU A 7 2.96 7.93 -7.39
C GLU A 7 4.24 8.64 -6.92
N SER A 8 4.49 9.86 -7.39
CA SER A 8 5.64 10.65 -6.97
C SER A 8 5.62 11.02 -5.49
N ALA A 9 4.44 11.17 -4.88
CA ALA A 9 4.34 11.43 -3.45
C ALA A 9 4.54 10.15 -2.62
N LEU A 10 4.00 9.03 -3.09
CA LEU A 10 4.11 7.74 -2.41
C LEU A 10 5.45 7.05 -2.64
N SER A 11 6.23 7.43 -3.65
CA SER A 11 7.59 6.89 -3.86
C SER A 11 8.53 7.16 -2.67
N ASP A 12 8.23 8.20 -1.88
CA ASP A 12 8.99 8.61 -0.70
C ASP A 12 8.78 7.73 0.53
N VAL A 13 7.98 6.65 0.43
CA VAL A 13 7.84 5.67 1.52
C VAL A 13 9.22 5.17 1.94
N ASN A 14 9.50 5.32 3.23
CA ASN A 14 10.77 4.96 3.85
C ASN A 14 10.72 3.56 4.47
N GLU A 15 9.58 3.18 5.03
CA GLU A 15 9.38 1.91 5.70
C GLU A 15 7.93 1.43 5.57
N ILE A 16 7.73 0.12 5.70
CA ILE A 16 6.42 -0.50 5.75
C ILE A 16 6.35 -1.23 7.08
N PHE A 17 5.32 -0.95 7.86
CA PHE A 17 5.08 -1.62 9.14
C PHE A 17 3.60 -1.90 9.34
N LEU A 18 3.30 -2.70 10.35
CA LEU A 18 1.97 -3.26 10.57
C LEU A 18 1.36 -2.69 11.84
N THR A 19 0.05 -2.52 11.84
CA THR A 19 -0.69 -2.11 13.03
C THR A 19 -2.07 -2.76 13.03
N ASP A 20 -2.59 -3.08 14.21
CA ASP A 20 -3.99 -3.50 14.36
C ASP A 20 -4.85 -2.26 14.60
N LEU A 21 -5.68 -1.91 13.62
CA LEU A 21 -6.59 -0.77 13.68
C LEU A 21 -7.93 -1.24 14.25
N LYS A 22 -8.29 -0.69 15.41
CA LYS A 22 -9.59 -0.92 16.02
C LYS A 22 -10.55 0.17 15.57
N GLU A 23 -11.42 -0.16 14.63
CA GLU A 23 -12.48 0.74 14.20
C GLU A 23 -13.84 0.13 14.57
N GLY A 24 -14.41 0.59 15.68
CA GLY A 24 -15.66 0.05 16.22
C GLY A 24 -15.54 -1.41 16.69
N ALA A 25 -16.37 -2.30 16.13
CA ALA A 25 -16.42 -3.72 16.47
C ALA A 25 -15.54 -4.61 15.56
N SER A 26 -14.89 -4.03 14.56
CA SER A 26 -14.08 -4.74 13.57
C SER A 26 -12.60 -4.43 13.76
N GLU A 27 -11.79 -5.48 13.93
CA GLU A 27 -10.33 -5.36 13.95
C GLU A 27 -9.80 -5.44 12.52
N HIS A 28 -9.35 -4.30 11.99
CA HIS A 28 -8.70 -4.20 10.70
C HIS A 28 -7.19 -4.36 10.86
N PHE A 29 -6.56 -5.01 9.89
CA PHE A 29 -5.11 -5.08 9.82
C PHE A 29 -4.58 -3.97 8.91
N GLY A 30 -3.84 -3.04 9.48
CA GLY A 30 -3.26 -1.90 8.78
C GLY A 30 -1.86 -2.19 8.28
N ILE A 31 -1.66 -2.05 6.97
CA ILE A 31 -0.34 -1.88 6.35
C ILE A 31 -0.06 -0.38 6.31
N VAL A 32 0.93 0.06 7.07
CA VAL A 32 1.28 1.48 7.22
C VAL A 32 2.44 1.81 6.29
N LEU A 33 2.21 2.75 5.37
CA LEU A 33 3.23 3.41 4.58
C LEU A 33 3.90 4.50 5.44
N GLY A 34 5.10 4.21 5.90
CA GLY A 34 5.89 5.07 6.77
C GLY A 34 6.69 6.10 5.98
N PHE A 35 6.45 7.38 6.25
CA PHE A 35 7.17 8.50 5.65
C PHE A 35 7.95 9.29 6.69
N LYS A 36 8.96 10.01 6.20
CA LYS A 36 9.66 11.03 6.99
C LYS A 36 8.84 12.32 7.01
N ALA A 37 8.88 13.04 8.13
CA ALA A 37 8.03 14.20 8.39
C ALA A 37 8.19 15.41 7.44
N SER A 38 9.12 15.37 6.48
CA SER A 38 9.42 16.51 5.61
C SER A 38 8.37 16.79 4.54
N ASN A 39 7.43 15.88 4.27
CA ASN A 39 6.48 15.99 3.14
C ASN A 39 5.01 15.69 3.52
N THR A 40 4.61 15.88 4.79
CA THR A 40 3.29 15.49 5.31
C THR A 40 2.13 15.95 4.43
N ASP A 41 2.05 17.24 4.08
CA ASP A 41 0.93 17.77 3.30
C ASP A 41 0.83 17.14 1.90
N GLN A 42 1.97 16.86 1.27
CA GLN A 42 1.99 16.24 -0.06
C GLN A 42 1.50 14.79 0.02
N ILE A 43 1.92 14.06 1.04
CA ILE A 43 1.51 12.68 1.29
C ILE A 43 0.02 12.60 1.58
N LEU A 44 -0.50 13.49 2.45
CA LEU A 44 -1.93 13.54 2.78
C LEU A 44 -2.79 13.87 1.56
N ASN A 45 -2.37 14.84 0.75
CA ASN A 45 -3.07 15.18 -0.48
C ASN A 45 -3.07 14.02 -1.48
N ALA A 46 -1.95 13.28 -1.59
CA ALA A 46 -1.86 12.11 -2.46
C ALA A 46 -2.73 10.94 -1.95
N PHE A 47 -2.73 10.67 -0.64
CA PHE A 47 -3.57 9.66 -0.03
C PHE A 47 -5.05 9.98 -0.17
N THR A 48 -5.44 11.24 0.04
CA THR A 48 -6.81 11.71 -0.16
C THR A 48 -7.22 11.53 -1.62
N GLY A 49 -6.38 11.96 -2.57
CA GLY A 49 -6.65 11.78 -3.99
C GLY A 49 -6.78 10.31 -4.40
N LEU A 50 -5.97 9.43 -3.83
CA LEU A 50 -6.08 7.99 -4.05
C LEU A 50 -7.36 7.41 -3.43
N LYS A 51 -7.70 7.81 -2.20
CA LYS A 51 -8.90 7.37 -1.50
C LYS A 51 -10.17 7.71 -2.29
N ASP A 52 -10.24 8.92 -2.85
CA ASP A 52 -11.36 9.36 -3.70
C ASP A 52 -11.51 8.45 -4.93
N ILE A 53 -10.40 8.10 -5.59
CA ILE A 53 -10.40 7.21 -6.76
C ILE A 53 -10.85 5.79 -6.37
N VAL A 54 -10.34 5.30 -5.23
CA VAL A 54 -10.63 3.94 -4.74
C VAL A 54 -12.04 3.80 -4.21
N CYS A 55 -12.65 4.86 -3.66
CA CYS A 55 -13.97 4.80 -3.04
C CYS A 55 -15.05 4.25 -3.99
N ASP A 56 -14.96 4.59 -5.28
CA ASP A 56 -15.91 4.16 -6.29
C ASP A 56 -15.52 2.85 -7.01
N ASN A 57 -14.27 2.39 -6.89
CA ASN A 57 -13.69 1.33 -7.73
C ASN A 57 -13.08 0.16 -6.96
N GLY A 58 -12.85 0.29 -5.65
CA GLY A 58 -12.06 -0.64 -4.86
C GLY A 58 -10.56 -0.59 -5.17
N ALA A 59 -9.75 -1.21 -4.32
CA ALA A 59 -8.30 -1.29 -4.48
C ALA A 59 -7.76 -2.68 -4.20
N ASN A 60 -6.82 -3.13 -5.02
CA ASN A 60 -6.03 -4.33 -4.79
C ASN A 60 -4.57 -3.93 -4.56
N LEU A 61 -3.93 -4.58 -3.59
CA LEU A 61 -2.51 -4.40 -3.31
C LEU A 61 -1.74 -5.60 -3.85
N VAL A 62 -0.68 -5.35 -4.60
CA VAL A 62 0.26 -6.38 -5.05
C VAL A 62 1.60 -6.09 -4.41
N ILE A 63 2.15 -7.07 -3.68
CA ILE A 63 3.50 -7.07 -3.13
C ILE A 63 4.35 -7.94 -4.05
N CYS A 64 5.14 -7.29 -4.89
CA CYS A 64 5.98 -7.89 -5.91
C CYS A 64 7.37 -8.16 -5.36
N ASN A 65 7.79 -9.43 -5.30
CA ASN A 65 9.17 -9.77 -4.98
C ASN A 65 10.09 -9.36 -6.13
N THR A 66 11.15 -8.61 -5.80
CA THR A 66 12.16 -8.19 -6.78
C THR A 66 13.29 -9.22 -6.88
N ARG A 67 14.30 -8.95 -7.73
CA ARG A 67 15.51 -9.78 -7.80
C ARG A 67 16.36 -9.72 -6.52
N LEU A 68 16.19 -8.68 -5.70
CA LEU A 68 16.93 -8.50 -4.46
C LEU A 68 16.09 -9.03 -3.29
N ALA A 69 16.62 -10.03 -2.58
CA ALA A 69 15.95 -10.61 -1.43
C ALA A 69 15.65 -9.53 -0.36
N GLY A 70 14.41 -9.52 0.13
CA GLY A 70 13.95 -8.54 1.11
C GLY A 70 13.55 -7.19 0.53
N ILE A 71 13.64 -7.01 -0.80
CA ILE A 71 13.20 -5.80 -1.51
C ILE A 71 11.99 -6.13 -2.38
N TYR A 72 10.94 -5.33 -2.24
CA TYR A 72 9.66 -5.52 -2.88
C TYR A 72 9.18 -4.23 -3.54
N ASP A 73 8.42 -4.38 -4.61
CA ASP A 73 7.63 -3.29 -5.17
C ASP A 73 6.17 -3.44 -4.71
N LEU A 74 5.53 -2.33 -4.36
CA LEU A 74 4.09 -2.32 -4.10
C LEU A 74 3.36 -1.75 -5.30
N GLU A 75 2.34 -2.44 -5.79
CA GLU A 75 1.42 -1.91 -6.78
C GLU A 75 0.02 -1.75 -6.17
N ILE A 76 -0.53 -0.55 -6.25
CA ILE A 76 -1.93 -0.28 -5.91
C ILE A 76 -2.72 -0.25 -7.21
N LYS A 77 -3.63 -1.21 -7.37
CA LYS A 77 -4.47 -1.40 -8.56
C LYS A 77 -5.90 -1.02 -8.26
N THR A 78 -6.50 -0.23 -9.13
CA THR A 78 -7.89 0.18 -9.05
C THR A 78 -8.40 0.45 -10.46
N ASP A 79 -9.68 0.15 -10.72
CA ASP A 79 -10.29 0.37 -12.03
C ASP A 79 -10.47 1.86 -12.35
N GLY A 80 -10.30 2.74 -11.35
CA GLY A 80 -10.30 4.19 -11.52
C GLY A 80 -9.00 4.76 -12.10
N LEU A 81 -7.99 3.93 -12.35
CA LEU A 81 -6.71 4.32 -12.94
C LEU A 81 -6.36 3.44 -14.14
N ASP A 82 -5.85 4.06 -15.21
CA ASP A 82 -5.40 3.32 -16.41
C ASP A 82 -4.16 2.46 -16.13
N GLU A 83 -3.35 2.82 -15.13
CA GLU A 83 -2.15 2.11 -14.70
C GLU A 83 -2.06 2.06 -13.17
N PRO A 84 -1.43 1.02 -12.59
CA PRO A 84 -1.21 0.97 -11.14
C PRO A 84 -0.33 2.13 -10.66
N ILE A 85 -0.51 2.48 -9.39
CA ILE A 85 0.48 3.28 -8.67
C ILE A 85 1.57 2.33 -8.17
N ARG A 86 2.82 2.63 -8.52
CA ARG A 86 3.97 1.79 -8.16
C ARG A 86 4.87 2.46 -7.14
N ILE A 87 5.09 1.77 -6.02
CA ILE A 87 6.00 2.19 -4.95
C ILE A 87 7.18 1.21 -4.95
N MET A 88 8.28 1.61 -5.56
CA MET A 88 9.37 0.71 -5.90
C MET A 88 10.41 0.57 -4.79
N ASN A 89 11.11 -0.56 -4.77
CA ASN A 89 12.31 -0.83 -3.99
C ASN A 89 12.13 -0.64 -2.48
N LYS A 90 11.07 -1.20 -1.91
CA LYS A 90 10.79 -1.13 -0.47
C LYS A 90 11.31 -2.35 0.25
N ALA A 91 12.08 -2.09 1.31
CA ALA A 91 12.51 -3.14 2.21
C ALA A 91 11.31 -3.62 3.03
N ILE A 92 11.01 -4.91 2.97
CA ILE A 92 10.02 -5.58 3.81
C ILE A 92 10.72 -6.80 4.38
N ASP A 93 10.82 -6.85 5.71
CA ASP A 93 11.41 -8.01 6.36
C ASP A 93 10.47 -9.23 6.30
N ASN A 94 11.05 -10.42 6.49
CA ASN A 94 10.29 -11.66 6.38
C ASN A 94 9.22 -11.81 7.48
N GLU A 95 9.40 -11.15 8.63
CA GLU A 95 8.42 -11.15 9.72
C GLU A 95 7.17 -10.37 9.31
N THR A 96 7.36 -9.17 8.78
CA THR A 96 6.31 -8.30 8.23
C THR A 96 5.60 -8.99 7.09
N LEU A 97 6.34 -9.58 6.15
CA LEU A 97 5.75 -10.30 5.02
C LEU A 97 4.94 -11.51 5.49
N GLY A 98 5.49 -12.34 6.38
CA GLY A 98 4.79 -13.51 6.93
C GLY A 98 3.52 -13.12 7.70
N ALA A 99 3.55 -12.03 8.46
CA ALA A 99 2.37 -11.51 9.13
C ALA A 99 1.29 -11.06 8.13
N ILE A 100 1.67 -10.43 7.01
CA ILE A 100 0.72 -10.09 5.94
C ILE A 100 0.11 -11.38 5.33
N GLU A 101 0.93 -12.38 5.01
CA GLU A 101 0.46 -13.68 4.48
C GLU A 101 -0.53 -14.36 5.44
N ASP A 102 -0.22 -14.38 6.73
CA ASP A 102 -1.09 -14.95 7.75
C ASP A 102 -2.44 -14.23 7.82
N ARG A 103 -2.47 -12.89 7.74
CA ARG A 103 -3.74 -12.13 7.77
C ARG A 103 -4.57 -12.37 6.49
N ILE A 104 -3.92 -12.48 5.33
CA ILE A 104 -4.58 -12.85 4.07
C ILE A 104 -5.23 -14.23 4.19
N ASN A 105 -4.49 -15.23 4.68
CA ASN A 105 -4.98 -16.61 4.82
C ASN A 105 -6.14 -16.73 5.81
N ASN A 106 -6.20 -15.83 6.80
CA ASN A 106 -7.29 -15.76 7.78
C ASN A 106 -8.49 -14.92 7.32
N ASN A 107 -8.49 -14.40 6.09
CA ASN A 107 -9.51 -13.49 5.55
C ASN A 107 -9.75 -12.28 6.45
N GLN A 108 -8.72 -11.79 7.13
CA GLN A 108 -8.87 -10.58 7.93
C GLN A 108 -8.96 -9.36 6.99
N PRO A 109 -9.85 -8.39 7.25
CA PRO A 109 -9.89 -7.15 6.50
C PRO A 109 -8.55 -6.39 6.57
N ILE A 110 -7.99 -6.07 5.41
CA ILE A 110 -6.73 -5.33 5.29
C ILE A 110 -7.01 -3.91 4.81
N VAL A 111 -6.31 -2.96 5.40
CA VAL A 111 -6.34 -1.56 4.97
C VAL A 111 -4.94 -1.04 4.76
N LEU A 112 -4.80 -0.09 3.83
CA LEU A 112 -3.59 0.68 3.60
C LEU A 112 -3.75 2.03 4.28
N THR A 113 -2.74 2.44 5.04
CA THR A 113 -2.74 3.72 5.76
C THR A 113 -1.34 4.33 5.75
N THR A 114 -1.16 5.47 6.40
CA THR A 114 0.11 6.18 6.52
C THR A 114 0.34 6.69 7.95
N ASN A 115 1.60 6.88 8.32
CA ASN A 115 2.00 7.38 9.65
C ASN A 115 1.90 8.92 9.79
N VAL A 116 1.53 9.64 8.74
CA VAL A 116 1.49 11.12 8.76
C VAL A 116 0.15 11.73 9.15
N SER A 117 -0.90 10.92 9.33
CA SER A 117 -2.17 11.33 9.96
C SER A 117 -2.88 10.15 10.60
N GLU A 118 -3.34 10.34 11.84
CA GLU A 118 -4.07 9.32 12.62
C GLU A 118 -5.57 9.29 12.29
N GLU A 119 -6.11 10.39 11.78
CA GLU A 119 -7.53 10.52 11.44
C GLU A 119 -7.66 10.55 9.89
N ASP A 120 -8.56 9.71 9.36
CA ASP A 120 -9.11 9.72 8.00
C ASP A 120 -8.31 9.20 6.79
N ASN A 121 -7.06 8.75 6.92
CA ASN A 121 -6.27 8.27 5.76
C ASN A 121 -6.21 6.74 5.60
N ILE A 122 -7.37 6.09 5.72
CA ILE A 122 -7.53 4.65 5.56
C ILE A 122 -8.12 4.34 4.18
N ILE A 123 -7.48 3.41 3.47
CA ILE A 123 -7.95 2.87 2.19
C ILE A 123 -8.19 1.37 2.38
N ALA A 124 -9.44 0.93 2.23
CA ALA A 124 -9.77 -0.49 2.27
C ALA A 124 -9.16 -1.23 1.07
N ILE A 125 -8.52 -2.35 1.33
CA ILE A 125 -7.92 -3.20 0.30
C ILE A 125 -8.79 -4.44 0.11
N SER A 126 -9.35 -4.58 -1.08
CA SER A 126 -10.23 -5.69 -1.45
C SER A 126 -9.48 -7.00 -1.51
N GLN A 127 -8.27 -6.99 -2.08
CA GLN A 127 -7.40 -8.17 -2.18
C GLN A 127 -5.93 -7.79 -2.06
N VAL A 128 -5.15 -8.65 -1.41
CA VAL A 128 -3.69 -8.55 -1.36
C VAL A 128 -3.09 -9.77 -2.04
N HIS A 129 -2.13 -9.55 -2.93
CA HIS A 129 -1.39 -10.60 -3.62
C HIS A 129 0.11 -10.45 -3.37
N ILE A 130 0.74 -11.49 -2.84
CA ILE A 130 2.20 -11.58 -2.76
C ILE A 130 2.66 -12.52 -3.87
N LYS A 131 3.50 -12.04 -4.78
CA LYS A 131 3.96 -12.84 -5.93
C LYS A 131 5.34 -12.45 -6.39
N ASN A 132 6.00 -13.36 -7.10
CA ASN A 132 7.20 -13.03 -7.85
C ASN A 132 6.80 -12.26 -9.10
N CYS A 133 7.16 -10.99 -9.15
CA CYS A 133 7.05 -10.19 -10.36
C CYS A 133 8.45 -10.25 -10.98
N GLU A 134 8.73 -11.33 -11.72
CA GLU A 134 9.80 -11.23 -12.70
C GLU A 134 9.48 -10.00 -13.55
N GLU A 135 10.47 -9.12 -13.78
CA GLU A 135 10.32 -8.07 -14.78
C GLU A 135 9.71 -8.74 -15.99
N ASP A 136 8.50 -8.33 -16.36
CA ASP A 136 7.86 -8.72 -17.61
C ASP A 136 8.86 -8.30 -18.68
N SER A 137 9.75 -9.23 -19.03
CA SER A 137 10.87 -9.07 -19.94
C SER A 137 10.28 -9.20 -21.32
N SER A 138 9.31 -8.34 -21.61
CA SER A 138 8.83 -8.10 -22.95
C SER A 138 9.91 -7.26 -23.62
N LEU A 139 10.83 -8.00 -24.24
CA LEU A 139 11.82 -7.59 -25.24
C LEU A 139 11.31 -6.50 -26.20
#